data_AF-A0A2E0V4B8-F1
#
_entry.id   AF-A0A2E0V4B8-F1
#
_cell.length_a   1.000
_cell.length_b   1.000
_cell.length_c   1.000
_cell.angle_alpha   90.00
_cell.angle_beta   90.00
_cell.angle_gamma   90.00
#
_symmetry.space_group_name_H-M   'P 1'
#
loop_
_entity.id
_entity.type
_entity.pdbx_description
1 polymer ?
#
loop_
_entity_poly.entity_id
_entity_poly.type
_entity_poly.pdbx_seq_one_letter_code
_entity_poly.pdbx_strand_id
1 'polypeptide(L)'
;MFLRVGALFWSLAVFLCPGLSAKEASRIPIPDKLVVLTFDDGNKSDLNTVAPLLKKHGFGATFFITSGWLGGEQRLTWPEVRQLQAQGFEIGCHTVSHPNLLALRTGEIRRQIEEFDRACAENGITKPVSFSYPGGHFDRRVIAILQDLGYEFARRGMDPERPLEDNGGNGRAYVPGEDHPFLIPSSMTRGIGAQEGYRIEQALEEARSGKITILTYHGVPDANRHCSTSVARFRKDMDYLRNSGATVVSLRDLARYVDLRNRPQDPFAPIIRRLGLGVGTPRCDNAEAVPQFSWQVISNGWTQNQVAYRLLVASSKEQLDRNQGDLWDSGKTMGAERKVSYAGPALLPGRKYWWKVQLWNQRDEVEIARITPYQSEELITELHKSRPGLFSRACSFTVRSPQP
;
A
#
# COMPACT_ATOMS: atom_id res chain seq x y z
N MET A 1 78.55 28.53 26.16
CA MET A 1 77.82 28.36 27.42
C MET A 1 76.36 28.11 27.06
N PHE A 2 75.80 27.00 27.53
CA PHE A 2 74.58 26.34 27.03
C PHE A 2 73.32 27.21 27.11
N LEU A 3 72.47 27.17 26.07
CA LEU A 3 71.01 27.22 26.26
C LEU A 3 70.31 26.46 25.12
N ARG A 4 69.70 25.34 25.53
CA ARG A 4 68.86 24.44 24.74
C ARG A 4 67.54 25.16 24.38
N VAL A 5 67.15 25.13 23.11
CA VAL A 5 65.76 25.39 22.70
C VAL A 5 65.07 24.03 22.60
N GLY A 6 64.28 23.67 23.61
CA GLY A 6 63.42 22.49 23.60
C GLY A 6 62.10 22.83 22.92
N ALA A 7 61.80 22.13 21.82
CA ALA A 7 60.48 22.15 21.20
C ALA A 7 59.49 21.33 22.06
N LEU A 8 58.43 21.99 22.55
CA LEU A 8 57.30 21.30 23.16
C LEU A 8 56.46 20.63 22.06
N PHE A 9 56.57 19.30 21.94
CA PHE A 9 55.57 18.49 21.25
C PHE A 9 54.40 18.26 22.20
N TRP A 10 53.23 18.85 21.92
CA TRP A 10 51.97 18.43 22.53
C TRP A 10 51.45 17.21 21.79
N SER A 11 51.66 16.02 22.37
CA SER A 11 51.03 14.78 21.93
C SER A 11 49.57 14.81 22.35
N LEU A 12 48.66 15.17 21.44
CA LEU A 12 47.22 14.99 21.67
C LEU A 12 46.92 13.49 21.50
N ALA A 13 46.89 12.75 22.60
CA ALA A 13 46.42 11.37 22.61
C ALA A 13 44.92 11.37 22.27
N VAL A 14 44.59 10.99 21.03
CA VAL A 14 43.22 10.68 20.63
C VAL A 14 42.86 9.35 21.27
N PHE A 15 42.12 9.40 22.38
CA PHE A 15 41.39 8.24 22.86
C PHE A 15 40.28 7.91 21.84
N LEU A 16 40.53 6.91 21.01
CA LEU A 16 39.50 6.23 20.24
C LEU A 16 38.58 5.52 21.23
N CYS A 17 37.46 6.15 21.60
CA CYS A 17 36.32 5.43 22.17
C CYS A 17 35.69 4.56 21.08
N PRO A 18 35.75 3.22 21.14
CA PRO A 18 34.99 2.38 20.26
C PRO A 18 33.56 2.33 20.80
N GLY A 19 32.66 3.12 20.23
CA GLY A 19 31.29 3.15 20.71
C GLY A 19 30.45 4.35 20.28
N LEU A 20 30.55 4.79 19.03
CA LEU A 20 29.45 5.55 18.42
C LEU A 20 28.67 4.60 17.51
N SER A 21 27.67 3.94 18.09
CA SER A 21 26.52 3.47 17.33
C SER A 21 26.01 4.65 16.51
N ALA A 22 25.82 4.44 15.20
CA ALA A 22 25.15 5.40 14.33
C ALA A 22 23.85 5.83 15.03
N LYS A 23 23.78 7.10 15.43
CA LYS A 23 22.55 7.71 15.97
C LYS A 23 21.49 7.53 14.89
N GLU A 24 20.45 6.76 15.17
CA GLU A 24 19.28 6.65 14.31
C GLU A 24 18.77 8.07 14.03
N ALA A 25 18.81 8.49 12.77
CA ALA A 25 18.14 9.73 12.39
C ALA A 25 16.66 9.56 12.71
N SER A 26 16.14 10.35 13.65
CA SER A 26 14.73 10.35 14.01
C SER A 26 13.91 10.65 12.75
N ARG A 27 13.06 9.71 12.32
CA ARG A 27 12.16 9.89 11.18
C ARG A 27 11.16 11.01 11.50
N ILE A 28 10.74 11.76 10.49
CA ILE A 28 9.74 12.82 10.62
C ILE A 28 8.36 12.16 10.74
N PRO A 29 7.44 12.66 11.59
CA PRO A 29 6.06 12.18 11.61
C PRO A 29 5.43 12.24 10.22
N ILE A 30 4.67 11.19 9.84
CA ILE A 30 3.91 11.17 8.59
C ILE A 30 2.76 12.19 8.72
N PRO A 31 2.75 13.27 7.92
CA PRO A 31 1.66 14.23 7.97
C PRO A 31 0.38 13.62 7.39
N ASP A 32 -0.77 14.11 7.85
CA ASP A 32 -2.01 13.91 7.12
C ASP A 32 -1.86 14.46 5.69
N LYS A 33 -2.48 13.77 4.74
CA LYS A 33 -2.43 14.05 3.30
C LYS A 33 -1.03 13.96 2.71
N LEU A 34 -0.19 13.03 3.18
CA LEU A 34 1.05 12.65 2.48
C LEU A 34 0.71 11.81 1.25
N VAL A 35 1.13 12.28 0.08
CA VAL A 35 0.87 11.67 -1.23
C VAL A 35 2.18 11.44 -1.97
N VAL A 36 2.30 10.28 -2.60
CA VAL A 36 3.36 9.97 -3.57
C VAL A 36 2.75 9.99 -4.97
N LEU A 37 3.39 10.70 -5.89
CA LEU A 37 3.03 10.68 -7.31
C LEU A 37 4.01 9.81 -8.08
N THR A 38 3.47 8.89 -8.89
CA THR A 38 4.28 8.05 -9.78
C THR A 38 3.77 8.08 -11.21
N PHE A 39 4.70 7.97 -12.15
CA PHE A 39 4.45 7.97 -13.59
C PHE A 39 5.19 6.78 -14.20
N ASP A 40 4.47 5.90 -14.89
CA ASP A 40 5.04 4.68 -15.43
C ASP A 40 5.36 4.84 -16.94
N ASP A 41 6.30 4.03 -17.43
CA ASP A 41 6.72 3.81 -18.83
C ASP A 41 7.68 4.79 -19.49
N GLY A 42 7.92 5.99 -18.94
CA GLY A 42 8.80 6.99 -19.56
C GLY A 42 8.21 7.65 -20.82
N ASN A 43 7.02 8.21 -20.67
CA ASN A 43 6.28 8.89 -21.72
C ASN A 43 6.88 10.24 -22.08
N LYS A 44 6.80 10.66 -23.36
CA LYS A 44 7.28 12.00 -23.77
C LYS A 44 6.58 13.14 -23.00
N SER A 45 5.31 12.93 -22.64
CA SER A 45 4.51 13.87 -21.85
C SER A 45 5.00 14.03 -20.41
N ASP A 46 5.80 13.11 -19.87
CA ASP A 46 6.39 13.20 -18.54
C ASP A 46 7.26 14.47 -18.42
N LEU A 47 8.07 14.74 -19.45
CA LEU A 47 8.90 15.94 -19.50
C LEU A 47 8.13 17.16 -20.00
N ASN A 48 7.35 17.00 -21.08
CA ASN A 48 6.78 18.15 -21.79
C ASN A 48 5.50 18.72 -21.14
N THR A 49 4.79 17.89 -20.38
CA THR A 49 3.50 18.28 -19.76
C THR A 49 3.54 18.14 -18.24
N VAL A 50 3.94 16.98 -17.73
CA VAL A 50 3.84 16.64 -16.30
C VAL A 50 4.84 17.45 -15.47
N ALA A 51 6.13 17.37 -15.79
CA ALA A 51 7.19 18.03 -15.02
C ALA A 51 6.96 19.55 -14.83
N PRO A 52 6.60 20.35 -15.86
CA PRO A 52 6.28 21.77 -15.68
C PRO A 52 5.10 22.02 -14.72
N LEU A 53 4.06 21.18 -14.77
CA LEU A 53 2.92 21.30 -13.87
C LEU A 53 3.31 20.96 -12.42
N LEU A 54 4.04 19.87 -12.21
CA LEU A 54 4.52 19.49 -10.88
C LEU A 54 5.41 20.59 -10.27
N LYS A 55 6.32 21.16 -11.06
CA LYS A 55 7.18 22.28 -10.61
C LYS A 55 6.36 23.50 -10.21
N LYS A 56 5.31 23.85 -10.96
CA LYS A 56 4.39 24.94 -10.61
C LYS A 56 3.75 24.73 -9.23
N HIS A 57 3.44 23.49 -8.86
CA HIS A 57 2.85 23.14 -7.56
C HIS A 57 3.87 22.89 -6.45
N GLY A 58 5.18 22.81 -6.78
CA GLY A 58 6.23 22.42 -5.85
C GLY A 58 6.17 20.95 -5.43
N PHE A 59 5.62 20.08 -6.28
CA PHE A 59 5.43 18.66 -5.99
C PHE A 59 6.63 17.81 -6.43
N GLY A 60 6.98 16.83 -5.60
CA GLY A 60 7.87 15.74 -5.99
C GLY A 60 7.13 14.62 -6.73
N ALA A 61 7.88 13.81 -7.48
CA ALA A 61 7.35 12.64 -8.17
C ALA A 61 8.45 11.64 -8.53
N THR A 62 8.03 10.40 -8.80
CA THR A 62 8.87 9.30 -9.31
C THR A 62 8.45 8.94 -10.73
N PHE A 63 9.39 8.98 -11.67
CA PHE A 63 9.20 8.50 -13.03
C PHE A 63 9.84 7.11 -13.16
N PHE A 64 9.00 6.07 -13.28
CA PHE A 64 9.42 4.69 -13.50
C PHE A 64 9.67 4.47 -14.99
N ILE A 65 10.92 4.23 -15.37
CA ILE A 65 11.35 4.16 -16.76
C ILE A 65 11.47 2.70 -17.22
N THR A 66 10.98 2.42 -18.42
CA THR A 66 11.25 1.17 -19.15
C THR A 66 12.38 1.44 -20.14
N SER A 67 13.62 1.08 -19.81
CA SER A 67 14.80 1.57 -20.54
C SER A 67 14.84 1.16 -22.02
N GLY A 68 14.35 -0.03 -22.34
CA GLY A 68 14.27 -0.55 -23.71
C GLY A 68 13.19 0.10 -24.57
N TRP A 69 12.34 0.96 -24.01
CA TRP A 69 11.33 1.72 -24.75
C TRP A 69 11.77 3.14 -25.09
N LEU A 70 12.88 3.63 -24.52
CA LEU A 70 13.33 5.00 -24.72
C LEU A 70 13.69 5.27 -26.18
N GLY A 71 13.39 6.48 -26.65
CA GLY A 71 13.63 6.95 -28.02
C GLY A 71 12.35 7.27 -28.80
N GLY A 72 12.55 7.77 -30.02
CA GLY A 72 11.45 8.14 -30.92
C GLY A 72 10.63 9.34 -30.42
N GLU A 73 9.40 9.45 -30.94
CA GLU A 73 8.52 10.59 -30.67
C GLU A 73 7.66 10.41 -29.40
N GLN A 74 7.35 9.18 -29.03
CA GLN A 74 6.37 8.87 -27.97
C GLN A 74 7.00 8.63 -26.60
N ARG A 75 8.27 8.25 -26.55
CA ARG A 75 9.00 7.93 -25.32
C ARG A 75 10.14 8.93 -25.10
N LEU A 76 10.55 9.06 -23.85
CA LEU A 76 11.69 9.90 -23.50
C LEU A 76 12.98 9.35 -24.12
N THR A 77 13.98 10.20 -24.25
CA THR A 77 15.37 9.83 -24.51
C THR A 77 16.17 9.90 -23.20
N TRP A 78 17.34 9.25 -23.13
CA TRP A 78 18.21 9.36 -21.95
C TRP A 78 18.60 10.80 -21.56
N PRO A 79 18.91 11.71 -22.50
CA PRO A 79 19.08 13.13 -22.18
C PRO A 79 17.86 13.75 -21.48
N GLU A 80 16.65 13.40 -21.89
CA GLU A 80 15.40 13.90 -21.30
C GLU A 80 15.12 13.27 -19.93
N VAL A 81 15.43 11.99 -19.73
CA VAL A 81 15.39 11.34 -18.40
C VAL A 81 16.36 12.05 -17.44
N ARG A 82 17.58 12.37 -17.90
CA ARG A 82 18.56 13.14 -17.13
C ARG A 82 18.07 14.57 -16.84
N GLN A 83 17.32 15.17 -17.76
CA GLN A 83 16.67 16.46 -17.54
C GLN A 83 15.59 16.39 -16.44
N LEU A 84 14.77 15.33 -16.39
CA LEU A 84 13.82 15.10 -15.29
C LEU A 84 14.55 15.01 -13.94
N GLN A 85 15.63 14.23 -13.88
CA GLN A 85 16.46 14.13 -12.68
C GLN A 85 17.04 15.49 -12.27
N ALA A 86 17.59 16.26 -13.22
CA ALA A 86 18.16 17.58 -12.96
C ALA A 86 17.12 18.59 -12.43
N GLN A 87 15.83 18.37 -12.73
CA GLN A 87 14.73 19.17 -12.16
C GLN A 87 14.38 18.78 -10.72
N GLY A 88 14.99 17.72 -10.17
CA GLY A 88 14.82 17.21 -8.82
C GLY A 88 13.90 16.00 -8.71
N PHE A 89 13.36 15.49 -9.81
CA PHE A 89 12.49 14.32 -9.80
C PHE A 89 13.29 13.03 -9.58
N GLU A 90 12.61 12.00 -9.08
CA GLU A 90 13.18 10.68 -8.93
C GLU A 90 13.02 9.87 -10.22
N ILE A 91 14.06 9.12 -10.58
CA ILE A 91 13.99 8.08 -11.61
C ILE A 91 13.95 6.71 -10.92
N GLY A 92 12.91 5.93 -11.21
CA GLY A 92 12.71 4.58 -10.71
C GLY A 92 12.81 3.54 -11.82
N CYS A 93 12.97 2.27 -11.42
CA CYS A 93 13.08 1.15 -12.34
C CYS A 93 11.71 0.58 -12.71
N HIS A 94 11.47 0.43 -14.01
CA HIS A 94 10.33 -0.31 -14.56
C HIS A 94 10.78 -1.46 -15.47
N THR A 95 11.98 -2.02 -15.21
CA THR A 95 12.67 -3.05 -16.01
C THR A 95 13.17 -2.57 -17.37
N VAL A 96 13.84 -3.44 -18.13
CA VAL A 96 14.27 -3.11 -19.49
C VAL A 96 13.10 -3.14 -20.46
N SER A 97 12.28 -4.20 -20.44
CA SER A 97 11.30 -4.45 -21.52
C SER A 97 9.85 -4.53 -21.07
N HIS A 98 9.54 -4.16 -19.81
CA HIS A 98 8.21 -4.27 -19.21
C HIS A 98 7.59 -5.69 -19.36
N PRO A 99 8.29 -6.78 -19.00
CA PRO A 99 7.77 -8.13 -19.15
C PRO A 99 6.79 -8.51 -18.02
N ASN A 100 5.93 -9.50 -18.25
CA ASN A 100 5.26 -10.18 -17.14
C ASN A 100 6.29 -10.99 -16.34
N LEU A 101 6.69 -10.47 -15.18
CA LEU A 101 7.74 -11.07 -14.35
C LEU A 101 7.38 -12.48 -13.84
N LEU A 102 6.09 -12.81 -13.70
CA LEU A 102 5.67 -14.13 -13.25
C LEU A 102 6.03 -15.23 -14.25
N ALA A 103 6.02 -14.90 -15.55
CA ALA A 103 6.36 -15.82 -16.65
C ALA A 103 7.87 -16.03 -16.82
N LEU A 104 8.71 -15.27 -16.12
CA LEU A 104 10.16 -15.33 -16.26
C LEU A 104 10.81 -16.24 -15.22
N ARG A 105 12.00 -16.74 -15.55
CA ARG A 105 12.89 -17.40 -14.60
C ARG A 105 13.60 -16.34 -13.75
N THR A 106 13.98 -16.70 -12.51
CA THR A 106 14.65 -15.79 -11.57
C THR A 106 15.87 -15.08 -12.16
N GLY A 107 16.70 -15.78 -12.94
CA GLY A 107 17.87 -15.16 -13.60
C GLY A 107 17.52 -14.09 -14.63
N GLU A 108 16.42 -14.26 -15.37
CA GLU A 108 15.94 -13.26 -16.33
C GLU A 108 15.31 -12.05 -15.62
N ILE A 109 14.57 -12.28 -14.53
CA ILE A 109 14.06 -11.18 -13.67
C ILE A 109 15.22 -10.33 -13.17
N ARG A 110 16.28 -10.97 -12.66
CA ARG A 110 17.47 -10.27 -12.18
C ARG A 110 18.15 -9.48 -13.31
N ARG A 111 18.33 -10.11 -14.49
CA ARG A 111 18.91 -9.43 -15.66
C ARG A 111 18.12 -8.17 -16.02
N GLN A 112 16.78 -8.26 -16.09
CA GLN A 112 15.91 -7.11 -16.41
C GLN A 112 16.09 -5.90 -15.46
N ILE A 113 16.49 -6.13 -14.21
CA ILE A 113 16.70 -5.06 -13.23
C ILE A 113 18.16 -4.57 -13.27
N GLU A 114 19.13 -5.48 -13.31
CA GLU A 114 20.56 -5.12 -13.37
C GLU A 114 20.93 -4.39 -14.67
N GLU A 115 20.33 -4.76 -15.80
CA GLU A 115 20.54 -4.07 -17.07
C GLU A 115 19.91 -2.68 -17.10
N PHE A 116 18.78 -2.49 -16.41
CA PHE A 116 18.21 -1.17 -16.20
C PHE A 116 19.14 -0.29 -15.36
N ASP A 117 19.67 -0.82 -14.25
CA ASP A 117 20.62 -0.12 -13.38
C ASP A 117 21.90 0.26 -14.15
N ARG A 118 22.42 -0.67 -14.98
CA ARG A 118 23.58 -0.42 -15.84
C ARG A 118 23.30 0.69 -16.85
N ALA A 119 22.16 0.66 -17.52
CA ALA A 119 21.79 1.70 -18.48
C ALA A 119 21.62 3.08 -17.79
N CYS A 120 21.08 3.12 -16.56
CA CYS A 120 21.06 4.34 -15.76
C CYS A 120 22.47 4.88 -15.48
N ALA A 121 23.39 4.02 -15.05
CA ALA A 121 24.77 4.41 -14.77
C ALA A 121 25.49 4.95 -16.02
N GLU A 122 25.35 4.27 -17.16
CA GLU A 122 25.92 4.69 -18.45
C GLU A 122 25.40 6.05 -18.93
N ASN A 123 24.20 6.44 -18.51
CA ASN A 123 23.54 7.69 -18.91
C ASN A 123 23.56 8.78 -17.83
N GLY A 124 24.33 8.60 -16.75
CA GLY A 124 24.48 9.60 -15.69
C GLY A 124 23.22 9.79 -14.84
N ILE A 125 22.41 8.74 -14.71
CA ILE A 125 21.24 8.71 -13.81
C ILE A 125 21.67 8.14 -12.47
N THR A 126 21.19 8.75 -11.38
CA THR A 126 21.42 8.27 -10.02
C THR A 126 20.88 6.86 -9.89
N LYS A 127 21.61 5.97 -9.20
CA LYS A 127 21.17 4.59 -9.00
C LYS A 127 19.72 4.57 -8.49
N PRO A 128 18.78 3.91 -9.20
CA PRO A 128 17.41 3.78 -8.75
C PRO A 128 17.33 3.05 -7.40
N VAL A 129 16.42 3.52 -6.53
CA VAL A 129 16.10 2.87 -5.24
C VAL A 129 14.63 2.45 -5.15
N SER A 130 13.85 2.78 -6.17
CA SER A 130 12.41 2.51 -6.26
C SER A 130 12.11 1.67 -7.49
N PHE A 131 11.18 0.72 -7.34
CA PHE A 131 10.72 -0.16 -8.43
C PHE A 131 9.19 -0.11 -8.62
N SER A 132 8.72 -0.18 -9.87
CA SER A 132 7.30 -0.44 -10.18
C SER A 132 7.18 -1.79 -10.89
N TYR A 133 6.30 -2.66 -10.41
CA TYR A 133 6.09 -3.99 -11.02
C TYR A 133 5.36 -3.84 -12.37
N PRO A 134 5.95 -4.25 -13.50
CA PRO A 134 5.28 -4.22 -14.80
C PRO A 134 3.94 -4.98 -14.78
N GLY A 135 2.86 -4.28 -15.12
CA GLY A 135 1.50 -4.81 -15.05
C GLY A 135 1.00 -5.15 -13.64
N GLY A 136 1.71 -4.73 -12.57
CA GLY A 136 1.39 -5.10 -11.19
C GLY A 136 1.72 -6.55 -10.83
N HIS A 137 2.52 -7.24 -11.66
CA HIS A 137 2.88 -8.64 -11.46
C HIS A 137 4.04 -8.80 -10.47
N PHE A 138 3.77 -9.35 -9.28
CA PHE A 138 4.77 -9.50 -8.23
C PHE A 138 4.76 -10.91 -7.62
N ASP A 139 5.95 -11.35 -7.19
CA ASP A 139 6.13 -12.52 -6.34
C ASP A 139 7.36 -12.36 -5.42
N ARG A 140 7.60 -13.36 -4.58
CA ARG A 140 8.73 -13.35 -3.64
C ARG A 140 10.10 -13.37 -4.32
N ARG A 141 10.22 -13.91 -5.53
CA ARG A 141 11.49 -13.95 -6.28
C ARG A 141 11.92 -12.53 -6.62
N VAL A 142 10.99 -11.71 -7.10
CA VAL A 142 11.27 -10.29 -7.40
C VAL A 142 11.65 -9.53 -6.13
N ILE A 143 10.93 -9.74 -5.02
CA ILE A 143 11.23 -9.10 -3.72
C ILE A 143 12.67 -9.41 -3.28
N ALA A 144 13.09 -10.67 -3.33
CA ALA A 144 14.44 -11.08 -2.95
C ALA A 144 15.50 -10.43 -3.85
N ILE A 145 15.27 -10.36 -5.15
CA ILE A 145 16.18 -9.70 -6.09
C ILE A 145 16.30 -8.19 -5.78
N LEU A 146 15.17 -7.52 -5.53
CA LEU A 146 15.18 -6.08 -5.17
C LEU A 146 15.96 -5.83 -3.88
N GLN A 147 15.80 -6.70 -2.88
CA GLN A 147 16.59 -6.66 -1.63
C GLN A 147 18.08 -6.79 -1.91
N ASP A 148 18.48 -7.82 -2.66
CA ASP A 148 19.88 -8.08 -2.99
C ASP A 148 20.53 -6.94 -3.77
N LEU A 149 19.77 -6.26 -4.62
CA LEU A 149 20.24 -5.15 -5.45
C LEU A 149 20.25 -3.79 -4.72
N GLY A 150 19.71 -3.74 -3.50
CA GLY A 150 19.68 -2.55 -2.67
C GLY A 150 18.59 -1.55 -3.03
N TYR A 151 17.49 -2.01 -3.62
CA TYR A 151 16.27 -1.21 -3.72
C TYR A 151 15.68 -1.02 -2.32
N GLU A 152 14.89 0.04 -2.14
CA GLU A 152 14.26 0.40 -0.85
C GLU A 152 12.74 0.29 -0.90
N PHE A 153 12.14 0.66 -2.03
CA PHE A 153 10.70 0.69 -2.22
C PHE A 153 10.29 -0.01 -3.51
N ALA A 154 9.13 -0.66 -3.50
CA ALA A 154 8.47 -1.10 -4.72
C ALA A 154 6.96 -0.96 -4.65
N ARG A 155 6.40 -0.41 -5.73
CA ARG A 155 4.97 -0.14 -5.90
C ARG A 155 4.34 -1.19 -6.80
N ARG A 156 3.26 -1.78 -6.33
CA ARG A 156 2.35 -2.63 -7.11
C ARG A 156 1.07 -1.87 -7.47
N GLY A 157 0.15 -2.55 -8.15
CA GLY A 157 -1.20 -2.04 -8.42
C GLY A 157 -2.13 -2.12 -7.20
N MET A 158 -3.43 -2.25 -7.48
CA MET A 158 -4.48 -2.35 -6.44
C MET A 158 -4.68 -3.80 -5.96
N ASP A 159 -4.42 -4.78 -6.81
CA ASP A 159 -4.54 -6.20 -6.50
C ASP A 159 -3.51 -6.67 -5.46
N PRO A 160 -3.83 -7.70 -4.67
CA PRO A 160 -5.07 -8.49 -4.70
C PRO A 160 -6.14 -7.99 -3.71
N GLU A 161 -5.92 -6.88 -2.99
CA GLU A 161 -6.93 -6.38 -2.06
C GLU A 161 -8.14 -5.77 -2.75
N ARG A 162 -7.98 -5.25 -3.97
CA ARG A 162 -9.08 -4.79 -4.84
C ARG A 162 -8.92 -5.46 -6.22
N PRO A 163 -10.01 -5.80 -6.90
CA PRO A 163 -9.92 -6.37 -8.24
C PRO A 163 -9.30 -5.38 -9.23
N LEU A 164 -8.49 -5.89 -10.16
CA LEU A 164 -8.08 -5.15 -11.34
C LEU A 164 -9.32 -4.78 -12.16
N GLU A 165 -9.59 -3.48 -12.25
CA GLU A 165 -10.54 -2.91 -13.20
C GLU A 165 -9.77 -2.34 -14.39
N ASP A 166 -10.29 -2.55 -15.60
CA ASP A 166 -9.61 -2.17 -16.85
C ASP A 166 -9.27 -0.66 -16.92
N ASN A 167 -10.02 0.16 -16.18
CA ASN A 167 -9.94 1.63 -16.17
C ASN A 167 -9.26 2.21 -14.91
N GLY A 168 -8.56 1.39 -14.13
CA GLY A 168 -7.96 1.83 -12.86
C GLY A 168 -8.99 2.02 -11.75
N GLY A 169 -8.60 2.67 -10.66
CA GLY A 169 -9.47 2.80 -9.49
C GLY A 169 -8.75 3.27 -8.22
N ASN A 170 -9.54 3.44 -7.16
CA ASN A 170 -9.04 3.73 -5.83
C ASN A 170 -8.50 2.44 -5.18
N GLY A 171 -7.17 2.33 -5.14
CA GLY A 171 -6.49 1.37 -4.26
C GLY A 171 -6.44 1.88 -2.83
N ARG A 172 -6.01 1.02 -1.91
CA ARG A 172 -5.82 1.39 -0.50
C ARG A 172 -4.55 2.21 -0.28
N ALA A 173 -4.55 3.04 0.75
CA ALA A 173 -3.34 3.70 1.24
C ALA A 173 -2.33 2.68 1.83
N TYR A 174 -1.06 3.00 1.65
CA TYR A 174 0.06 2.32 2.27
C TYR A 174 0.11 2.61 3.77
N VAL A 175 0.31 1.55 4.55
CA VAL A 175 0.43 1.62 6.01
C VAL A 175 1.84 1.17 6.41
N PRO A 176 2.79 2.11 6.60
CA PRO A 176 4.13 1.79 7.07
C PRO A 176 4.13 0.92 8.34
N GLY A 177 5.02 -0.07 8.40
CA GLY A 177 5.06 -1.06 9.50
C GLY A 177 4.10 -2.23 9.34
N GLU A 178 2.93 -2.02 8.75
CA GLU A 178 1.99 -3.10 8.43
C GLU A 178 2.24 -3.69 7.05
N ASP A 179 2.44 -2.83 6.05
CA ASP A 179 2.67 -3.21 4.67
C ASP A 179 4.18 -3.35 4.39
N HIS A 180 4.54 -4.31 3.54
CA HIS A 180 5.93 -4.49 3.14
C HIS A 180 6.34 -3.36 2.17
N PRO A 181 7.54 -2.73 2.32
CA PRO A 181 7.95 -1.60 1.48
C PRO A 181 8.17 -1.97 0.00
N PHE A 182 8.27 -3.27 -0.31
CA PHE A 182 8.27 -3.76 -1.70
C PHE A 182 6.88 -4.17 -2.22
N LEU A 183 5.80 -3.95 -1.48
CA LEU A 183 4.44 -4.29 -1.91
C LEU A 183 3.49 -3.13 -1.67
N ILE A 184 3.98 -1.92 -1.92
CA ILE A 184 3.24 -0.68 -1.69
C ILE A 184 2.03 -0.63 -2.64
N PRO A 185 0.79 -0.62 -2.12
CA PRO A 185 -0.41 -0.48 -2.94
C PRO A 185 -0.53 0.93 -3.50
N SER A 186 -1.34 1.08 -4.54
CA SER A 186 -1.54 2.35 -5.22
C SER A 186 -2.97 2.53 -5.67
N SER A 187 -3.40 3.78 -5.82
CA SER A 187 -4.53 4.13 -6.70
C SER A 187 -4.00 4.47 -8.09
N MET A 188 -4.72 4.04 -9.13
CA MET A 188 -4.29 4.23 -10.51
C MET A 188 -5.35 4.99 -11.30
N THR A 189 -4.89 5.98 -12.06
CA THR A 189 -5.68 6.62 -13.11
C THR A 189 -5.34 5.95 -14.44
N ARG A 190 -6.26 5.19 -15.04
CA ARG A 190 -5.97 4.44 -16.26
C ARG A 190 -7.07 4.62 -17.31
N GLY A 191 -6.76 5.38 -18.35
CA GLY A 191 -7.60 5.48 -19.54
C GLY A 191 -8.65 6.58 -19.50
N ILE A 192 -9.11 7.00 -20.69
CA ILE A 192 -10.07 8.11 -20.87
C ILE A 192 -11.44 7.77 -20.24
N GLY A 193 -11.75 6.49 -20.06
CA GLY A 193 -12.95 5.98 -19.40
C GLY A 193 -12.91 5.94 -17.86
N ALA A 194 -11.76 6.24 -17.22
CA ALA A 194 -11.58 6.23 -15.76
C ALA A 194 -12.34 7.34 -14.99
N GLN A 195 -13.38 7.92 -15.60
CA GLN A 195 -14.05 9.09 -15.04
C GLN A 195 -15.06 8.75 -13.93
N GLU A 196 -15.40 7.47 -13.73
CA GLU A 196 -16.35 7.07 -12.67
C GLU A 196 -15.70 6.38 -11.46
N GLY A 197 -14.74 5.47 -11.66
CA GLY A 197 -14.16 4.65 -10.59
C GLY A 197 -13.03 5.28 -9.76
N TYR A 198 -12.25 6.21 -10.32
CA TYR A 198 -11.19 6.92 -9.59
C TYR A 198 -11.64 8.31 -9.10
N ARG A 199 -11.51 8.52 -7.79
CA ARG A 199 -11.79 9.76 -7.05
C ARG A 199 -10.54 10.16 -6.24
N ILE A 200 -9.92 11.28 -6.59
CA ILE A 200 -8.74 11.77 -5.86
C ILE A 200 -9.10 12.16 -4.42
N GLU A 201 -10.34 12.58 -4.22
CA GLU A 201 -10.93 12.91 -2.92
C GLU A 201 -10.88 11.70 -1.98
N GLN A 202 -11.38 10.55 -2.45
CA GLN A 202 -11.35 9.29 -1.69
C GLN A 202 -9.92 8.83 -1.41
N ALA A 203 -9.03 8.92 -2.41
CA ALA A 203 -7.62 8.57 -2.22
C ALA A 203 -6.95 9.45 -1.16
N LEU A 204 -7.29 10.73 -1.11
CA LEU A 204 -6.72 11.68 -0.16
C LEU A 204 -7.32 11.52 1.25
N GLU A 205 -8.58 11.12 1.37
CA GLU A 205 -9.21 10.79 2.65
C GLU A 205 -8.53 9.63 3.36
N GLU A 206 -7.99 8.66 2.62
CA GLU A 206 -7.25 7.53 3.19
C GLU A 206 -5.87 7.91 3.73
N ALA A 207 -5.23 8.97 3.20
CA ALA A 207 -3.91 9.44 3.63
C ALA A 207 -3.98 10.20 4.96
N ARG A 208 -4.36 9.54 6.05
CA ARG A 208 -4.46 10.14 7.38
C ARG A 208 -3.98 9.19 8.45
N SER A 209 -3.65 9.72 9.62
CA SER A 209 -3.28 8.89 10.78
C SER A 209 -2.11 7.95 10.47
N GLY A 210 -1.06 8.47 9.84
CA GLY A 210 0.15 7.72 9.47
C GLY A 210 0.07 6.91 8.19
N LYS A 211 -1.04 6.99 7.43
CA LYS A 211 -1.19 6.33 6.13
C LYS A 211 -0.77 7.24 4.98
N ILE A 212 -0.29 6.64 3.91
CA ILE A 212 0.29 7.34 2.75
C ILE A 212 -0.43 6.88 1.49
N THR A 213 -0.90 7.81 0.67
CA THR A 213 -1.53 7.47 -0.60
C THR A 213 -0.53 7.53 -1.73
N ILE A 214 -0.53 6.52 -2.60
CA ILE A 214 0.28 6.50 -3.82
C ILE A 214 -0.68 6.62 -5.00
N LEU A 215 -0.48 7.63 -5.84
CA LEU A 215 -1.23 7.85 -7.07
C LEU A 215 -0.34 7.56 -8.27
N THR A 216 -0.90 6.85 -9.24
CA THR A 216 -0.15 6.43 -10.43
C THR A 216 -0.84 6.82 -11.70
N TYR A 217 -0.04 7.47 -12.54
CA TYR A 217 -0.35 7.90 -13.89
C TYR A 217 0.58 7.16 -14.86
N HIS A 218 0.24 7.10 -16.15
CA HIS A 218 1.16 6.69 -17.21
C HIS A 218 1.55 7.97 -17.96
N GLY A 219 1.09 8.18 -19.19
CA GLY A 219 1.24 9.45 -19.89
C GLY A 219 0.09 10.46 -19.66
N VAL A 220 0.43 11.74 -19.72
CA VAL A 220 -0.50 12.89 -19.66
C VAL A 220 -0.37 13.79 -20.91
N PRO A 221 -0.91 13.39 -22.08
CA PRO A 221 -1.49 12.09 -22.38
C PRO A 221 -0.42 11.03 -22.72
N ASP A 222 -0.83 9.76 -22.66
CA ASP A 222 -0.11 8.61 -23.22
C ASP A 222 -0.53 8.39 -24.67
N ALA A 223 0.37 7.86 -25.49
CA ALA A 223 0.06 7.38 -26.84
C ALA A 223 -0.91 6.18 -26.80
N ASN A 224 -0.83 5.36 -25.76
CA ASN A 224 -1.73 4.26 -25.49
C ASN A 224 -3.00 4.76 -24.79
N ARG A 225 -4.09 4.82 -25.56
CA ARG A 225 -5.38 5.37 -25.09
C ARG A 225 -5.96 4.68 -23.85
N HIS A 226 -5.62 3.40 -23.64
CA HIS A 226 -6.12 2.60 -22.52
C HIS A 226 -5.51 2.99 -21.17
N CYS A 227 -4.33 3.62 -21.13
CA CYS A 227 -3.68 4.09 -19.91
C CYS A 227 -3.49 5.62 -19.85
N SER A 228 -3.88 6.33 -20.92
CA SER A 228 -3.78 7.78 -21.05
C SER A 228 -4.65 8.55 -20.05
N THR A 229 -4.07 9.54 -19.39
CA THR A 229 -4.80 10.53 -18.58
C THR A 229 -4.87 11.86 -19.34
N SER A 230 -6.06 12.49 -19.38
CA SER A 230 -6.18 13.78 -20.05
C SER A 230 -5.45 14.88 -19.25
N VAL A 231 -4.87 15.85 -19.96
CA VAL A 231 -4.21 17.01 -19.34
C VAL A 231 -5.16 17.78 -18.42
N ALA A 232 -6.44 17.90 -18.82
CA ALA A 232 -7.46 18.57 -18.02
C ALA A 232 -7.72 17.85 -16.69
N ARG A 233 -7.82 16.50 -16.72
CA ARG A 233 -7.99 15.71 -15.49
C ARG A 233 -6.77 15.84 -14.59
N PHE A 234 -5.57 15.69 -15.15
CA PHE A 234 -4.33 15.80 -14.38
C PHE A 234 -4.20 17.18 -13.71
N ARG A 235 -4.49 18.27 -14.42
CA ARG A 235 -4.51 19.63 -13.83
C ARG A 235 -5.49 19.73 -12.67
N LYS A 236 -6.72 19.24 -12.84
CA LYS A 236 -7.74 19.22 -11.78
C LYS A 236 -7.25 18.46 -10.55
N ASP A 237 -6.63 17.30 -10.74
CA ASP A 237 -6.06 16.48 -9.66
C ASP A 237 -4.94 17.25 -8.93
N MET A 238 -4.00 17.86 -9.66
CA MET A 238 -2.89 18.62 -9.06
C MET A 238 -3.38 19.87 -8.30
N ASP A 239 -4.33 20.61 -8.86
CA ASP A 239 -4.98 21.75 -8.20
C ASP A 239 -5.69 21.29 -6.91
N TYR A 240 -6.39 20.16 -6.95
CA TYR A 240 -7.05 19.59 -5.77
C TYR A 240 -6.06 19.22 -4.66
N LEU A 241 -4.94 18.55 -4.98
CA LEU A 241 -3.90 18.22 -4.01
C LEU A 241 -3.33 19.50 -3.37
N ARG A 242 -3.04 20.51 -4.18
CA ARG A 242 -2.48 21.78 -3.70
C ARG A 242 -3.46 22.50 -2.79
N ASN A 243 -4.72 22.64 -3.21
CA ASN A 243 -5.77 23.33 -2.45
C ASN A 243 -6.15 22.58 -1.17
N SER A 244 -5.95 21.26 -1.14
CA SER A 244 -6.18 20.43 0.05
C SER A 244 -5.05 20.51 1.08
N GLY A 245 -3.94 21.18 0.77
CA GLY A 245 -2.76 21.23 1.63
C GLY A 245 -1.99 19.90 1.69
N ALA A 246 -2.07 19.07 0.65
CA ALA A 246 -1.36 17.80 0.61
C ALA A 246 0.16 18.02 0.55
N THR A 247 0.90 17.16 1.24
CA THR A 247 2.36 17.06 1.07
C THR A 247 2.63 16.05 -0.03
N VAL A 248 3.29 16.46 -1.11
CA VAL A 248 3.46 15.61 -2.31
C VAL A 248 4.93 15.37 -2.57
N VAL A 249 5.35 14.10 -2.50
CA VAL A 249 6.75 13.68 -2.55
C VAL A 249 6.98 12.58 -3.58
N SER A 250 8.25 12.31 -3.90
CA SER A 250 8.61 11.10 -4.66
C SER A 250 8.66 9.87 -3.73
N LEU A 251 8.68 8.67 -4.30
CA LEU A 251 8.71 7.43 -3.54
C LEU A 251 9.99 7.28 -2.70
N ARG A 252 11.18 7.63 -3.21
CA ARG A 252 12.43 7.64 -2.40
C ARG A 252 12.33 8.52 -1.16
N ASP A 253 11.57 9.62 -1.24
CA ASP A 253 11.47 10.57 -0.13
C ASP A 253 10.63 10.01 1.03
N LEU A 254 9.95 8.87 0.85
CA LEU A 254 9.36 8.12 1.95
C LEU A 254 10.41 7.66 2.97
N ALA A 255 11.69 7.54 2.60
CA ALA A 255 12.78 7.30 3.53
C ALA A 255 12.96 8.42 4.59
N ARG A 256 12.27 9.55 4.49
CA ARG A 256 12.25 10.56 5.57
C ARG A 256 11.25 10.22 6.67
N TYR A 257 10.23 9.42 6.35
CA TYR A 257 9.06 9.18 7.20
C TYR A 257 8.95 7.72 7.66
N VAL A 258 9.39 6.77 6.83
CA VAL A 258 9.15 5.33 7.01
C VAL A 258 10.43 4.63 7.44
N ASP A 259 10.44 3.94 8.59
CA ASP A 259 11.52 3.04 8.94
C ASP A 259 11.36 1.70 8.20
N LEU A 260 12.21 1.45 7.20
CA LEU A 260 12.17 0.24 6.37
C LEU A 260 12.51 -1.04 7.13
N ARG A 261 13.10 -0.93 8.32
CA ARG A 261 13.37 -2.08 9.20
C ARG A 261 12.12 -2.51 9.94
N ASN A 262 11.19 -1.57 10.20
CA ASN A 262 9.88 -1.86 10.72
C ASN A 262 8.98 -2.32 9.55
N ARG A 263 9.04 -3.62 9.26
CA ARG A 263 8.27 -4.27 8.19
C ARG A 263 7.89 -5.70 8.60
N PRO A 264 6.83 -6.27 8.03
CA PRO A 264 6.48 -7.67 8.26
C PRO A 264 7.59 -8.60 7.75
N GLN A 265 7.90 -9.66 8.51
CA GLN A 265 8.89 -10.67 8.11
C GLN A 265 8.43 -11.48 6.90
N ASP A 266 7.14 -11.80 6.85
CA ASP A 266 6.50 -12.34 5.66
C ASP A 266 5.84 -11.20 4.86
N PRO A 267 6.36 -10.85 3.66
CA PRO A 267 5.80 -9.79 2.82
C PRO A 267 4.32 -9.98 2.48
N PHE A 268 3.84 -11.23 2.34
CA PHE A 268 2.48 -11.50 1.89
C PHE A 268 1.47 -11.60 3.04
N ALA A 269 1.91 -11.87 4.26
CA ALA A 269 1.02 -12.03 5.42
C ALA A 269 0.01 -10.87 5.61
N PRO A 270 0.39 -9.57 5.47
CA PRO A 270 -0.58 -8.48 5.56
C PRO A 270 -1.62 -8.51 4.44
N ILE A 271 -1.20 -8.82 3.21
CA ILE A 271 -2.08 -8.93 2.04
C ILE A 271 -3.08 -10.06 2.28
N ILE A 272 -2.59 -11.25 2.63
CA ILE A 272 -3.40 -12.44 2.90
C ILE A 272 -4.43 -12.18 4.00
N ARG A 273 -4.04 -11.50 5.08
CA ARG A 273 -4.94 -11.13 6.20
C ARG A 273 -6.11 -10.26 5.74
N ARG A 274 -5.92 -9.45 4.68
CA ARG A 274 -6.94 -8.56 4.11
C ARG A 274 -7.75 -9.22 3.01
N LEU A 275 -7.52 -10.48 2.67
CA LEU A 275 -8.30 -11.18 1.65
C LEU A 275 -9.68 -11.65 2.14
N GLY A 276 -9.92 -11.68 3.46
CA GLY A 276 -11.18 -12.08 4.09
C GLY A 276 -12.25 -10.97 4.10
N LEU A 277 -13.45 -11.32 4.57
CA LEU A 277 -14.58 -10.40 4.66
C LEU A 277 -14.43 -9.39 5.80
N GLY A 278 -14.86 -8.16 5.54
CA GLY A 278 -15.05 -7.13 6.56
C GLY A 278 -16.46 -7.17 7.16
N VAL A 279 -16.62 -6.46 8.27
CA VAL A 279 -17.90 -6.29 8.97
C VAL A 279 -18.28 -4.82 8.98
N GLY A 280 -19.44 -4.50 8.39
CA GLY A 280 -20.05 -3.19 8.36
C GLY A 280 -21.21 -3.09 9.35
N THR A 281 -21.39 -1.90 9.92
CA THR A 281 -22.56 -1.54 10.76
C THR A 281 -23.04 -2.63 11.75
N PRO A 282 -22.15 -3.21 12.59
CA PRO A 282 -22.58 -4.14 13.63
C PRO A 282 -23.60 -3.48 14.57
N ARG A 283 -24.74 -4.13 14.78
CA ARG A 283 -25.83 -3.66 15.66
C ARG A 283 -26.25 -4.76 16.63
N CYS A 284 -26.68 -4.33 17.82
CA CYS A 284 -27.36 -5.19 18.78
C CYS A 284 -28.76 -4.62 18.99
N ASP A 285 -29.77 -5.38 18.61
CA ASP A 285 -31.14 -5.15 19.04
C ASP A 285 -31.34 -5.81 20.40
N ASN A 286 -31.87 -5.08 21.35
CA ASN A 286 -32.08 -5.52 22.72
C ASN A 286 -33.46 -5.07 23.24
N ALA A 287 -34.42 -4.87 22.34
CA ALA A 287 -35.80 -4.62 22.70
C ALA A 287 -36.46 -5.84 23.36
N GLU A 288 -36.10 -7.04 22.90
CA GLU A 288 -36.56 -8.32 23.43
C GLU A 288 -35.71 -8.81 24.61
N ALA A 289 -36.21 -9.81 25.34
CA ALA A 289 -35.52 -10.41 26.48
C ALA A 289 -34.14 -11.00 26.14
N VAL A 290 -33.98 -11.50 24.90
CA VAL A 290 -32.72 -12.04 24.39
C VAL A 290 -32.15 -11.09 23.33
N PRO A 291 -30.96 -10.50 23.56
CA PRO A 291 -30.33 -9.62 22.57
C PRO A 291 -30.08 -10.34 21.24
N GLN A 292 -30.26 -9.61 20.14
CA GLN A 292 -30.02 -10.08 18.78
C GLN A 292 -28.93 -9.24 18.13
N PHE A 293 -27.86 -9.90 17.70
CA PHE A 293 -26.74 -9.26 17.01
C PHE A 293 -26.95 -9.35 15.50
N SER A 294 -26.68 -8.27 14.79
CA SER A 294 -26.72 -8.25 13.33
C SER A 294 -25.58 -7.45 12.73
N TRP A 295 -25.24 -7.76 11.49
CA TRP A 295 -24.14 -7.11 10.78
C TRP A 295 -24.36 -7.05 9.27
N GLN A 296 -23.64 -6.16 8.61
CA GLN A 296 -23.48 -6.16 7.17
C GLN A 296 -22.16 -6.83 6.79
N VAL A 297 -22.20 -7.68 5.77
CA VAL A 297 -21.01 -8.26 5.17
C VAL A 297 -20.41 -7.24 4.22
N ILE A 298 -19.13 -6.92 4.39
CA ILE A 298 -18.40 -5.99 3.52
C ILE A 298 -17.34 -6.78 2.77
N SER A 299 -17.40 -6.79 1.44
CA SER A 299 -16.33 -7.34 0.60
C SER A 299 -15.37 -6.23 0.17
N ASN A 300 -14.13 -6.60 -0.15
CA ASN A 300 -13.10 -5.66 -0.59
C ASN A 300 -13.18 -5.41 -2.11
N GLY A 301 -14.39 -5.26 -2.67
CA GLY A 301 -14.63 -5.12 -4.11
C GLY A 301 -14.68 -6.45 -4.87
N TRP A 302 -14.21 -7.54 -4.27
CA TRP A 302 -14.33 -8.90 -4.79
C TRP A 302 -15.72 -9.50 -4.54
N THR A 303 -16.12 -10.42 -5.40
CA THR A 303 -17.32 -11.26 -5.23
C THR A 303 -16.99 -12.39 -4.26
N GLN A 304 -17.55 -12.33 -3.05
CA GLN A 304 -17.32 -13.32 -2.00
C GLN A 304 -18.55 -13.48 -1.10
N ASN A 305 -18.76 -14.70 -0.60
CA ASN A 305 -19.86 -15.05 0.28
C ASN A 305 -19.38 -15.30 1.72
N GLN A 306 -20.23 -14.98 2.69
CA GLN A 306 -20.04 -15.42 4.07
C GLN A 306 -20.42 -16.91 4.17
N VAL A 307 -19.53 -17.72 4.75
CA VAL A 307 -19.78 -19.16 4.98
C VAL A 307 -19.71 -19.57 6.46
N ALA A 308 -19.17 -18.70 7.32
CA ALA A 308 -19.15 -18.91 8.76
C ALA A 308 -19.01 -17.57 9.49
N TYR A 309 -19.29 -17.56 10.79
CA TYR A 309 -19.06 -16.42 11.68
C TYR A 309 -18.57 -16.87 13.06
N ARG A 310 -18.04 -15.93 13.84
CA ARG A 310 -17.74 -16.08 15.27
C ARG A 310 -18.10 -14.80 16.01
N LEU A 311 -18.98 -14.92 16.99
CA LEU A 311 -19.42 -13.84 17.87
C LEU A 311 -18.72 -13.96 19.21
N LEU A 312 -18.21 -12.84 19.69
CA LEU A 312 -17.68 -12.70 21.04
C LEU A 312 -18.51 -11.65 21.78
N VAL A 313 -18.96 -11.98 22.98
CA VAL A 313 -19.60 -11.06 23.92
C VAL A 313 -18.81 -11.09 25.22
N ALA A 314 -18.49 -9.90 25.74
CA ALA A 314 -17.70 -9.77 26.93
C ALA A 314 -18.24 -8.73 27.92
N SER A 315 -17.85 -8.91 29.17
CA SER A 315 -18.14 -8.01 30.28
C SER A 315 -17.27 -6.74 30.28
N SER A 316 -16.27 -6.64 29.41
CA SER A 316 -15.41 -5.46 29.25
C SER A 316 -14.87 -5.31 27.81
N LYS A 317 -14.49 -4.08 27.41
CA LYS A 317 -13.88 -3.85 26.10
C LYS A 317 -12.49 -4.48 26.01
N GLU A 318 -11.73 -4.44 27.09
CA GLU A 318 -10.35 -4.93 27.19
C GLU A 318 -10.26 -6.45 26.96
N GLN A 319 -11.30 -7.20 27.33
CA GLN A 319 -11.40 -8.62 27.00
C GLN A 319 -11.58 -8.82 25.50
N LEU A 320 -12.47 -8.05 24.86
CA LEU A 320 -12.61 -8.12 23.41
C LEU A 320 -11.39 -7.61 22.67
N ASP A 321 -10.66 -6.61 23.17
CA ASP A 321 -9.41 -6.17 22.55
C ASP A 321 -8.37 -7.31 22.51
N ARG A 322 -8.48 -8.29 23.44
CA ARG A 322 -7.70 -9.54 23.47
C ARG A 322 -8.38 -10.73 22.77
N ASN A 323 -9.47 -10.49 22.01
CA ASN A 323 -10.30 -11.51 21.35
C ASN A 323 -10.90 -12.56 22.33
N GLN A 324 -11.27 -12.14 23.54
CA GLN A 324 -11.86 -13.02 24.56
C GLN A 324 -13.30 -12.61 24.86
N GLY A 325 -14.24 -13.54 24.65
CA GLY A 325 -15.64 -13.39 25.04
C GLY A 325 -15.94 -14.19 26.30
N ASP A 326 -15.73 -13.58 27.48
CA ASP A 326 -15.93 -14.26 28.77
C ASP A 326 -17.40 -14.60 29.05
N LEU A 327 -18.32 -13.88 28.43
CA LEU A 327 -19.76 -14.15 28.57
C LEU A 327 -20.25 -15.08 27.47
N TRP A 328 -19.74 -14.93 26.25
CA TRP A 328 -20.10 -15.83 25.16
C TRP A 328 -19.07 -15.80 24.05
N ASP A 329 -18.72 -16.98 23.57
CA ASP A 329 -17.97 -17.20 22.35
C ASP A 329 -18.72 -18.27 21.56
N SER A 330 -19.23 -17.91 20.39
CA SER A 330 -19.96 -18.87 19.55
C SER A 330 -19.05 -19.96 18.97
N GLY A 331 -17.72 -19.77 19.03
CA GLY A 331 -16.79 -20.50 18.19
C GLY A 331 -17.01 -20.18 16.71
N LYS A 332 -16.35 -20.93 15.81
CA LYS A 332 -16.63 -20.83 14.37
C LYS A 332 -17.95 -21.56 14.09
N THR A 333 -19.01 -20.80 13.87
CA THR A 333 -20.32 -21.30 13.50
C THR A 333 -20.48 -21.24 11.99
N MET A 334 -20.74 -22.38 11.36
CA MET A 334 -21.01 -22.47 9.93
C MET A 334 -22.36 -21.87 9.60
N GLY A 335 -22.43 -21.07 8.53
CA GLY A 335 -23.67 -20.47 8.07
C GLY A 335 -23.53 -19.05 7.50
N ALA A 336 -24.56 -18.66 6.76
CA ALA A 336 -24.65 -17.36 6.09
C ALA A 336 -25.56 -16.38 6.85
N GLU A 337 -26.01 -16.73 8.06
CA GLU A 337 -26.83 -15.88 8.90
C GLU A 337 -26.12 -14.57 9.19
N ARG A 338 -26.90 -13.48 9.20
CA ARG A 338 -26.43 -12.12 9.49
C ARG A 338 -27.12 -11.51 10.69
N LYS A 339 -27.92 -12.33 11.37
CA LYS A 339 -28.67 -11.99 12.57
C LYS A 339 -28.71 -13.22 13.47
N VAL A 340 -28.21 -13.10 14.69
CA VAL A 340 -28.02 -14.23 15.62
C VAL A 340 -28.42 -13.79 17.03
N SER A 341 -29.23 -14.61 17.69
CA SER A 341 -29.60 -14.40 19.09
C SER A 341 -28.45 -14.74 20.03
N TYR A 342 -28.30 -13.97 21.10
CA TYR A 342 -27.37 -14.26 22.16
C TYR A 342 -27.66 -15.62 22.79
N ALA A 343 -26.63 -16.47 22.91
CA ALA A 343 -26.75 -17.83 23.45
C ALA A 343 -25.85 -18.09 24.67
N GLY A 344 -25.37 -17.04 25.33
CA GLY A 344 -24.60 -17.16 26.59
C GLY A 344 -25.48 -17.05 27.84
N PRO A 345 -24.86 -16.94 29.03
CA PRO A 345 -25.57 -16.82 30.31
C PRO A 345 -26.43 -15.55 30.41
N ALA A 346 -27.50 -15.60 31.21
CA ALA A 346 -28.41 -14.47 31.39
C ALA A 346 -27.66 -13.17 31.74
N LEU A 347 -27.97 -12.10 31.00
CA LEU A 347 -27.33 -10.80 31.18
C LEU A 347 -28.12 -9.94 32.17
N LEU A 348 -27.41 -9.20 33.01
CA LEU A 348 -28.03 -8.31 34.00
C LEU A 348 -28.63 -7.06 33.35
N PRO A 349 -29.90 -6.71 33.65
CA PRO A 349 -30.51 -5.45 33.23
C PRO A 349 -29.73 -4.20 33.65
N GLY A 350 -29.73 -3.16 32.81
CA GLY A 350 -29.02 -1.90 33.05
C GLY A 350 -27.50 -1.99 32.88
N ARG A 351 -26.92 -3.18 32.74
CA ARG A 351 -25.48 -3.36 32.58
C ARG A 351 -25.07 -3.23 31.12
N LYS A 352 -23.93 -2.55 30.91
CA LYS A 352 -23.27 -2.41 29.62
C LYS A 352 -22.36 -3.60 29.35
N TYR A 353 -22.44 -4.14 28.14
CA TYR A 353 -21.59 -5.21 27.62
C TYR A 353 -21.00 -4.81 26.28
N TRP A 354 -20.01 -5.58 25.83
CA TRP A 354 -19.37 -5.38 24.56
C TRP A 354 -19.47 -6.64 23.72
N TRP A 355 -19.48 -6.47 22.40
CA TRP A 355 -19.44 -7.59 21.47
C TRP A 355 -18.69 -7.24 20.19
N LYS A 356 -18.29 -8.27 19.45
CA LYS A 356 -17.76 -8.16 18.09
C LYS A 356 -17.94 -9.45 17.32
N VAL A 357 -17.83 -9.36 15.99
CA VAL A 357 -18.01 -10.51 15.10
C VAL A 357 -16.86 -10.62 14.09
N GLN A 358 -16.51 -11.84 13.72
CA GLN A 358 -15.56 -12.17 12.65
C GLN A 358 -16.26 -13.09 11.66
N LEU A 359 -15.96 -12.92 10.37
CA LEU A 359 -16.61 -13.65 9.28
C LEU A 359 -15.59 -14.48 8.51
N TRP A 360 -16.02 -15.64 8.01
CA TRP A 360 -15.26 -16.43 7.05
C TRP A 360 -15.83 -16.27 5.66
N ASN A 361 -14.93 -16.15 4.69
CA ASN A 361 -15.30 -15.96 3.30
C ASN A 361 -15.27 -17.27 2.50
N GLN A 362 -15.90 -17.22 1.33
CA GLN A 362 -15.65 -18.08 0.18
C GLN A 362 -15.66 -17.18 -1.05
N ARG A 363 -14.55 -17.17 -1.79
CA ARG A 363 -14.41 -16.36 -3.01
C ARG A 363 -15.11 -17.04 -4.19
N ASP A 364 -15.54 -16.24 -5.16
CA ASP A 364 -16.09 -16.74 -6.41
C ASP A 364 -14.99 -17.36 -7.29
N GLU A 365 -15.19 -18.61 -7.72
CA GLU A 365 -14.21 -19.38 -8.50
C GLU A 365 -14.04 -18.83 -9.93
N VAL A 366 -15.09 -18.25 -10.52
CA VAL A 366 -15.01 -17.62 -11.85
C VAL A 366 -14.12 -16.37 -11.77
N GLU A 367 -14.26 -15.59 -10.69
CA GLU A 367 -13.42 -14.43 -10.47
C GLU A 367 -11.95 -14.80 -10.21
N ILE A 368 -11.69 -15.87 -9.44
CA ILE A 368 -10.31 -16.38 -9.27
C ILE A 368 -9.74 -16.78 -10.64
N ALA A 369 -10.46 -17.58 -11.42
CA ALA A 369 -10.01 -18.03 -12.73
C ALA A 369 -9.71 -16.86 -13.69
N ARG A 370 -10.51 -15.79 -13.63
CA ARG A 370 -10.29 -14.56 -14.43
C ARG A 370 -8.96 -13.89 -14.12
N ILE A 371 -8.53 -13.86 -12.86
CA ILE A 371 -7.32 -13.14 -12.45
C ILE A 371 -6.06 -14.01 -12.39
N THR A 372 -6.19 -15.34 -12.45
CA THR A 372 -5.07 -16.29 -12.43
C THR A 372 -3.90 -15.91 -13.35
N PRO A 373 -4.11 -15.44 -14.59
CA PRO A 373 -3.00 -15.07 -15.47
C PRO A 373 -2.13 -13.90 -14.95
N TYR A 374 -2.64 -13.12 -14.00
CA TYR A 374 -2.05 -11.89 -13.50
C TYR A 374 -1.58 -11.98 -12.03
N GLN A 375 -1.62 -13.18 -11.44
CA GLN A 375 -1.27 -13.39 -10.03
C GLN A 375 -0.28 -14.55 -9.87
N SER A 376 0.53 -14.50 -8.83
CA SER A 376 1.43 -15.60 -8.51
C SER A 376 0.66 -16.85 -8.09
N GLU A 377 1.23 -18.03 -8.34
CA GLU A 377 0.64 -19.32 -7.93
C GLU A 377 0.38 -19.38 -6.41
N GLU A 378 1.28 -18.81 -5.61
CA GLU A 378 1.11 -18.67 -4.16
C GLU A 378 -0.14 -17.84 -3.83
N LEU A 379 -0.33 -16.68 -4.45
CA LEU A 379 -1.52 -15.85 -4.21
C LEU A 379 -2.79 -16.56 -4.66
N ILE A 380 -2.78 -17.24 -5.81
CA ILE A 380 -3.94 -17.99 -6.30
C ILE A 380 -4.30 -19.12 -5.35
N THR A 381 -3.31 -19.87 -4.88
CA THR A 381 -3.51 -20.88 -3.82
C THR A 381 -4.12 -20.25 -2.57
N GLU A 382 -3.69 -19.04 -2.21
CA GLU A 382 -4.24 -18.35 -1.05
C GLU A 382 -5.70 -17.92 -1.25
N LEU A 383 -6.09 -17.55 -2.48
CA LEU A 383 -7.43 -17.08 -2.84
C LEU A 383 -8.51 -18.18 -2.80
N HIS A 384 -8.16 -19.44 -3.08
CA HIS A 384 -9.10 -20.57 -2.99
C HIS A 384 -9.44 -20.99 -1.54
N LYS A 385 -8.68 -20.54 -0.53
CA LYS A 385 -8.95 -20.94 0.86
C LYS A 385 -10.06 -20.11 1.47
N SER A 386 -10.96 -20.76 2.22
CA SER A 386 -11.86 -20.06 3.14
C SER A 386 -11.08 -19.50 4.31
N ARG A 387 -11.20 -18.19 4.57
CA ARG A 387 -10.39 -17.49 5.58
C ARG A 387 -11.23 -16.59 6.48
N PRO A 388 -10.82 -16.44 7.74
CA PRO A 388 -11.37 -15.40 8.58
C PRO A 388 -10.91 -14.03 8.08
N GLY A 389 -11.83 -13.07 8.01
CA GLY A 389 -11.47 -11.66 7.97
C GLY A 389 -11.06 -11.13 9.34
N LEU A 390 -10.87 -9.82 9.45
CA LEU A 390 -10.64 -9.19 10.75
C LEU A 390 -11.93 -9.18 11.59
N PHE A 391 -11.78 -9.25 12.91
CA PHE A 391 -12.90 -8.93 13.80
C PHE A 391 -13.38 -7.50 13.54
N SER A 392 -14.69 -7.28 13.67
CA SER A 392 -15.25 -5.95 13.77
C SER A 392 -14.63 -5.17 14.94
N ARG A 393 -14.71 -3.84 14.89
CA ARG A 393 -14.50 -3.04 16.10
C ARG A 393 -15.49 -3.50 17.18
N ALA A 394 -15.05 -3.44 18.43
CA ALA A 394 -15.92 -3.75 19.56
C ALA A 394 -17.05 -2.72 19.63
N CYS A 395 -18.28 -3.22 19.68
CA CYS A 395 -19.49 -2.43 19.88
C CYS A 395 -20.06 -2.71 21.26
N SER A 396 -20.75 -1.74 21.85
CA SER A 396 -21.37 -1.91 23.15
C SER A 396 -22.89 -1.85 23.07
N PHE A 397 -23.56 -2.52 24.00
CA PHE A 397 -25.00 -2.42 24.22
C PHE A 397 -25.28 -2.45 25.73
N THR A 398 -26.41 -1.89 26.14
CA THR A 398 -26.85 -1.89 27.54
C THR A 398 -28.14 -2.67 27.63
N VAL A 399 -28.18 -3.75 28.41
CA VAL A 399 -29.39 -4.58 28.54
C VAL A 399 -30.53 -3.72 29.07
N ARG A 400 -31.68 -3.73 28.39
CA ARG A 400 -32.83 -2.96 28.85
C ARG A 400 -33.40 -3.58 30.12
N SER A 401 -33.89 -2.73 31.02
CA SER A 401 -34.77 -3.21 32.08
C SER A 401 -36.06 -3.73 31.48
N PRO A 402 -36.65 -4.82 32.01
CA PRO A 402 -38.00 -5.23 31.63
C PRO A 402 -38.91 -4.02 31.77
N GLN A 403 -39.69 -3.67 30.74
CA GLN A 403 -40.74 -2.69 30.93
C GLN A 403 -41.79 -3.31 31.87
N PRO A 404 -42.32 -2.54 32.84
CA PRO A 404 -43.28 -3.04 33.82
C PRO A 404 -44.58 -3.51 33.18
#